data_AF-A0AAE2SJ79-F1
#
_entry.id   AF-A0AAE2SJ79-F1
#
_cell.length_a   1.000
_cell.length_b   1.000
_cell.length_c   1.000
_cell.angle_alpha   90.00
_cell.angle_beta   90.00
_cell.angle_gamma   90.00
#
_symmetry.space_group_name_H-M   'P 1'
#
loop_
_entity.id
_entity.type
_entity.pdbx_description
1 polymer ?
#
loop_
_entity_poly.entity_id
_entity_poly.type
_entity_poly.pdbx_seq_one_letter_code
_entity_poly.pdbx_strand_id
1 'polypeptide(L)'
;MIQVYKYDENFMFVEPLVVTEIDEKGDYIFPDNCTSVPLPDSPSYYLPRFDLSKQVWIETASQEYIDSLSPPPEEPSDVELLGQSLAEARILILKQNRIILNLQNEVKNLKDGTTA
;
A
#
# COMPACT_ATOMS: atom_id res chain seq x y z
N MET A 1 -25.37 8.30 23.39
CA MET A 1 -24.85 7.05 22.81
C MET A 1 -23.35 7.16 22.72
N ILE A 2 -22.62 6.12 23.12
CA ILE A 2 -21.15 6.05 23.03
C ILE A 2 -20.76 4.78 22.26
N GLN A 3 -19.76 4.87 21.39
CA GLN A 3 -19.20 3.69 20.73
C GLN A 3 -18.06 3.14 21.59
N VAL A 4 -18.09 1.84 21.82
CA VAL A 4 -17.07 1.06 22.51
C VAL A 4 -16.64 -0.09 21.61
N TYR A 5 -15.55 -0.74 21.97
CA TYR A 5 -14.93 -1.78 21.15
C TYR A 5 -14.84 -3.05 21.99
N LYS A 6 -15.53 -4.09 21.54
CA LYS A 6 -15.62 -5.37 22.23
C LYS A 6 -14.42 -6.24 21.87
N TYR A 7 -13.89 -6.94 22.87
CA TYR A 7 -12.86 -7.96 22.69
C TYR A 7 -13.28 -9.31 23.30
N ASP A 8 -12.65 -10.39 22.85
CA ASP A 8 -12.90 -11.76 23.36
C ASP A 8 -12.03 -12.09 24.59
N GLU A 9 -12.07 -13.36 25.04
CA GLU A 9 -11.26 -13.86 26.17
C GLU A 9 -9.75 -13.76 25.93
N ASN A 10 -9.31 -13.72 24.66
CA ASN A 10 -7.92 -13.54 24.26
C ASN A 10 -7.56 -12.05 24.03
N PHE A 11 -8.49 -11.14 24.37
CA PHE A 11 -8.40 -9.70 24.11
C PHE A 11 -8.37 -9.34 22.63
N MET A 12 -8.80 -10.24 21.74
CA MET A 12 -8.87 -9.97 20.31
C MET A 12 -10.10 -9.12 20.01
N PHE A 13 -9.95 -8.13 19.14
CA PHE A 13 -11.07 -7.31 18.68
C PHE A 13 -12.15 -8.17 18.03
N VAL A 14 -13.41 -7.95 18.43
CA VAL A 14 -14.58 -8.65 17.91
C VAL A 14 -15.41 -7.72 17.04
N GLU A 15 -15.96 -6.65 17.64
CA GLU A 15 -16.86 -5.73 16.95
C GLU A 15 -16.96 -4.39 17.69
N PRO A 16 -17.31 -3.29 16.99
CA PRO A 16 -17.73 -2.06 17.64
C PRO A 16 -19.16 -2.22 18.18
N LEU A 17 -19.40 -1.71 19.38
CA LEU A 17 -20.69 -1.77 20.06
C LEU A 17 -21.14 -0.36 20.44
N VAL A 18 -22.41 -0.04 20.22
CA VAL A 18 -22.98 1.25 20.62
C VAL A 18 -23.75 1.08 21.92
N VAL A 19 -23.29 1.74 22.98
CA VAL A 19 -23.94 1.75 24.29
C VAL A 19 -24.88 2.95 24.38
N THR A 20 -26.13 2.67 24.76
CA THR A 20 -27.18 3.68 24.95
C THR A 20 -27.76 3.69 26.36
N GLU A 21 -27.48 2.65 27.15
CA GLU A 21 -27.93 2.52 28.54
C GLU A 21 -27.08 3.38 29.48
N ILE A 22 -27.77 4.04 30.41
CA ILE A 22 -27.21 4.98 31.37
C ILE A 22 -27.75 4.57 32.75
N ASP A 23 -26.89 4.59 33.76
CA ASP A 23 -27.26 4.27 35.13
C ASP A 23 -28.03 5.41 35.83
N GLU A 24 -28.46 5.19 37.08
CA GLU A 24 -29.20 6.17 37.88
C GLU A 24 -28.37 7.44 38.19
N LYS A 25 -27.05 7.42 37.99
CA LYS A 25 -26.13 8.52 38.23
C LYS A 25 -25.80 9.31 36.96
N GLY A 26 -26.25 8.85 35.80
CA GLY A 26 -25.99 9.49 34.52
C GLY A 26 -24.75 8.96 33.78
N ASP A 27 -24.14 7.87 34.24
CA ASP A 27 -22.96 7.24 33.64
C ASP A 27 -23.35 6.09 32.69
N TYR A 28 -22.61 5.92 31.60
CA TYR A 28 -22.85 4.82 30.65
C TYR A 28 -22.53 3.46 31.26
N ILE A 29 -23.42 2.49 31.08
CA ILE A 29 -23.20 1.11 31.52
C ILE A 29 -22.37 0.38 30.47
N PHE A 30 -21.08 0.19 30.74
CA PHE A 30 -20.18 -0.55 29.85
C PHE A 30 -20.42 -2.06 29.98
N PRO A 31 -20.68 -2.77 28.87
CA PRO A 31 -20.70 -4.23 28.86
C PRO A 31 -19.34 -4.82 29.19
N ASP A 32 -19.33 -6.07 29.64
CA ASP A 32 -18.09 -6.81 29.88
C ASP A 32 -17.23 -6.90 28.61
N ASN A 33 -15.91 -6.92 28.81
CA ASN A 33 -14.90 -7.04 27.76
C ASN A 33 -15.00 -5.95 26.67
N CYS A 34 -15.30 -4.72 27.07
CA CYS A 34 -15.35 -3.57 26.17
C CYS A 34 -14.31 -2.50 26.58
N THR A 35 -13.81 -1.75 25.59
CA THR A 35 -12.95 -0.59 25.79
C THR A 35 -13.48 0.62 25.04
N SER A 36 -13.30 1.83 25.59
CA SER A 36 -13.59 3.09 24.89
C SER A 36 -12.45 3.53 23.96
N VAL A 37 -11.32 2.81 23.97
CA VAL A 37 -10.14 3.12 23.14
C VAL A 37 -10.42 2.70 21.69
N PRO A 38 -10.41 3.64 20.74
CA PRO A 38 -10.62 3.33 19.33
C PRO A 38 -9.42 2.61 18.71
N LEU A 39 -9.71 1.77 17.71
CA LEU A 39 -8.67 1.27 16.82
C LEU A 39 -8.14 2.43 15.96
N PRO A 40 -6.84 2.43 15.60
CA PRO A 40 -6.31 3.40 14.68
C PRO A 40 -6.95 3.26 13.30
N ASP A 41 -7.33 4.38 12.70
CA ASP A 41 -7.94 4.42 11.36
C ASP A 41 -6.91 4.17 10.24
N SER A 42 -5.63 4.48 10.47
CA SER A 42 -4.56 4.30 9.49
C SER A 42 -3.16 4.28 10.12
N PRO A 43 -2.34 3.22 9.90
CA PRO A 43 -2.75 1.94 9.34
C PRO A 43 -3.75 1.22 10.26
N SER A 44 -4.75 0.57 9.69
CA SER A 44 -5.64 -0.31 10.45
C SER A 44 -4.87 -1.58 10.82
N TYR A 45 -5.14 -2.13 12.01
CA TYR A 45 -4.47 -3.33 12.49
C TYR A 45 -5.12 -4.61 11.97
N TYR A 46 -4.29 -5.54 11.52
CA TYR A 46 -4.69 -6.92 11.27
C TYR A 46 -4.62 -7.73 12.58
N LEU A 47 -5.70 -8.42 12.91
CA LEU A 47 -5.84 -9.16 14.18
C LEU A 47 -5.46 -8.28 15.40
N PRO A 48 -6.23 -7.21 15.66
CA PRO A 48 -5.97 -6.31 16.78
C PRO A 48 -6.19 -7.03 18.11
N ARG A 49 -5.25 -6.89 19.03
CA ARG A 49 -5.37 -7.37 20.42
C ARG A 49 -5.26 -6.21 21.39
N PHE A 50 -6.11 -6.17 22.40
CA PHE A 50 -6.09 -5.13 23.42
C PHE A 50 -5.08 -5.48 24.53
N ASP A 51 -4.08 -4.62 24.75
CA ASP A 51 -3.14 -4.73 25.86
C ASP A 51 -3.74 -4.04 27.09
N LEU A 52 -4.27 -4.81 28.05
CA LEU A 52 -4.87 -4.29 29.27
C LEU A 52 -3.91 -3.44 30.12
N SER A 53 -2.60 -3.74 30.08
CA SER A 53 -1.61 -3.01 30.89
C SER A 53 -1.32 -1.63 30.32
N LYS A 54 -1.30 -1.54 28.98
CA LYS A 54 -1.01 -0.29 28.28
C LYS A 54 -2.28 0.48 27.87
N GLN A 55 -3.45 -0.17 27.92
CA GLN A 55 -4.72 0.35 27.42
C GLN A 55 -4.63 0.77 25.95
N VAL A 56 -3.95 -0.04 25.11
CA VAL A 56 -3.80 0.21 23.67
C VAL A 56 -4.05 -1.05 22.86
N TRP A 57 -4.45 -0.86 21.61
CA TRP A 57 -4.48 -1.92 20.62
C TRP A 57 -3.08 -2.19 20.09
N ILE A 58 -2.75 -3.46 19.88
CA ILE A 58 -1.53 -3.90 19.22
C ILE A 58 -1.88 -4.82 18.04
N GLU A 59 -1.10 -4.72 16.97
CA GLU A 59 -1.16 -5.63 15.84
C GLU A 59 -0.49 -6.95 16.21
N THR A 60 -1.19 -8.07 16.01
CA THR A 60 -0.66 -9.41 16.31
C THR A 60 -0.53 -10.30 15.08
N ALA A 61 -1.05 -9.85 13.93
CA ALA A 61 -0.83 -10.52 12.67
C ALA A 61 0.66 -10.58 12.32
N SER A 62 1.11 -11.73 11.79
CA SER A 62 2.43 -11.84 11.19
C SER A 62 2.46 -11.14 9.83
N GLN A 63 3.64 -10.72 9.38
CA GLN A 63 3.79 -10.20 8.02
C GLN A 63 3.34 -11.23 6.97
N GLU A 64 3.64 -12.51 7.18
CA GLU A 64 3.19 -13.60 6.31
C GLU A 64 1.65 -13.69 6.20
N TYR A 65 0.94 -13.50 7.32
CA TYR A 65 -0.53 -13.46 7.30
C TYR A 65 -1.04 -12.24 6.53
N ILE A 66 -0.46 -11.05 6.77
CA ILE A 66 -0.83 -9.82 6.09
C ILE A 66 -0.58 -9.94 4.58
N ASP A 67 0.57 -10.49 4.20
CA ASP A 67 0.94 -10.73 2.80
C ASP A 67 -0.02 -11.73 2.14
N SER A 68 -0.49 -12.74 2.89
CA SER A 68 -1.48 -13.71 2.38
C SER A 68 -2.87 -13.12 2.12
N LEU A 69 -3.21 -12.00 2.77
CA LEU A 69 -4.45 -11.25 2.51
C LEU A 69 -4.34 -10.36 1.28
N SER A 70 -3.12 -9.97 0.92
CA SER A 70 -2.89 -9.20 -0.31
C SER A 70 -3.06 -10.11 -1.51
N PRO A 71 -3.76 -9.67 -2.58
CA PRO A 71 -3.74 -10.41 -3.82
C PRO A 71 -2.28 -10.57 -4.27
N PRO A 72 -1.92 -11.69 -4.92
CA PRO A 72 -0.61 -11.80 -5.54
C PRO A 72 -0.41 -10.59 -6.47
N PRO A 73 0.82 -10.07 -6.58
CA PRO A 73 1.09 -8.98 -7.50
C PRO A 73 0.58 -9.36 -8.89
N GLU A 74 -0.21 -8.49 -9.50
CA GLU A 74 -0.74 -8.74 -10.83
C GLU A 74 0.43 -8.88 -11.81
N GLU A 75 0.42 -9.98 -12.57
CA GLU A 75 1.35 -10.11 -13.68
C GLU A 75 1.03 -9.02 -14.71
N PRO A 76 2.05 -8.39 -15.32
CA PRO A 76 1.82 -7.37 -16.34
C PRO A 76 0.98 -7.96 -17.47
N SER A 77 -0.06 -7.24 -17.86
CA SER A 77 -0.91 -7.64 -18.97
C SER A 77 -0.13 -7.69 -20.29
N ASP A 78 -0.64 -8.46 -21.26
CA ASP A 78 -0.08 -8.49 -22.61
C ASP A 78 0.07 -7.08 -23.22
N VAL A 79 -0.86 -6.18 -22.90
CA VAL A 79 -0.83 -4.79 -23.36
C VAL A 79 0.33 -4.01 -22.74
N GLU A 80 0.61 -4.21 -21.45
CA GLU A 80 1.74 -3.58 -20.76
C GLU A 80 3.08 -4.12 -21.27
N LEU A 81 3.18 -5.43 -21.47
CA LEU A 81 4.36 -6.08 -22.06
C LEU A 81 4.64 -5.57 -23.50
N LEU A 82 3.59 -5.43 -24.31
CA LEU A 82 3.68 -4.83 -25.64
C LEU A 82 4.10 -3.35 -25.56
N GLY A 83 3.54 -2.59 -24.62
CA GLY A 83 3.89 -1.19 -24.38
C GLY A 83 5.37 -1.01 -24.00
N GLN A 84 5.87 -1.86 -23.09
CA GLN A 84 7.28 -1.90 -22.71
C GLN A 84 8.17 -2.21 -23.91
N SER A 85 7.88 -3.30 -24.64
CA SER A 85 8.65 -3.70 -25.82
C SER A 85 8.69 -2.60 -26.88
N LEU A 86 7.57 -1.90 -27.10
CA LEU A 86 7.49 -0.77 -28.01
C LEU A 86 8.36 0.41 -27.56
N ALA A 87 8.36 0.72 -26.26
CA ALA A 87 9.21 1.78 -25.69
C ALA A 87 10.69 1.46 -25.86
N GLU A 88 11.10 0.21 -25.58
CA GLU A 88 12.48 -0.27 -25.76
C GLU A 88 12.92 -0.17 -27.23
N ALA A 89 12.08 -0.61 -28.16
CA ALA A 89 12.35 -0.49 -29.59
C ALA A 89 12.50 0.97 -30.03
N ARG A 90 11.64 1.88 -29.55
CA ARG A 90 11.75 3.33 -29.83
C ARG A 90 13.05 3.91 -29.31
N ILE A 91 13.47 3.56 -28.09
CA ILE A 91 14.74 4.01 -27.52
C ILE A 91 15.92 3.54 -28.38
N LEU A 92 15.89 2.29 -28.85
CA LEU A 92 16.93 1.76 -29.72
C LEU A 92 17.00 2.52 -31.05
N ILE A 93 15.84 2.78 -31.68
CA ILE A 93 15.76 3.56 -32.92
C ILE A 93 16.33 4.97 -32.72
N LEU A 94 15.99 5.64 -31.61
CA LEU A 94 16.52 6.97 -31.31
C LEU A 94 18.05 6.98 -31.15
N LYS A 95 18.61 5.97 -30.47
CA LYS A 95 20.06 5.80 -30.33
C LYS A 95 20.74 5.59 -31.70
N GLN A 96 20.16 4.74 -32.55
CA GLN A 96 20.66 4.51 -33.89
C GLN A 96 20.62 5.76 -34.76
N ASN A 97 19.50 6.50 -34.75
CA ASN A 97 19.37 7.75 -35.49
C ASN A 97 20.43 8.79 -35.07
N ARG A 98 20.72 8.89 -33.77
CA ARG A 98 21.81 9.75 -33.28
C ARG A 98 23.17 9.34 -33.84
N ILE A 99 23.48 8.05 -33.87
CA ILE A 99 24.73 7.54 -34.44
C ILE A 99 24.80 7.86 -35.94
N ILE A 100 23.71 7.62 -36.68
CA ILE A 100 23.64 7.91 -38.11
C ILE A 100 23.88 9.40 -38.37
N LEU A 101 23.26 10.30 -37.60
CA LEU A 101 23.48 11.75 -37.73
C LEU A 101 24.93 12.15 -37.47
N ASN A 102 25.57 11.56 -36.46
CA ASN A 102 26.99 11.80 -36.18
C ASN A 102 27.87 11.37 -37.36
N LEU A 103 27.67 10.15 -37.86
CA LEU A 103 28.42 9.62 -39.01
C LEU A 103 28.19 10.44 -40.28
N GLN A 104 26.97 10.90 -40.52
CA GLN A 104 26.65 11.77 -41.66
C GLN A 104 27.42 13.10 -41.59
N ASN A 105 27.53 13.70 -40.41
CA ASN A 105 28.30 14.93 -40.20
C ASN A 105 29.80 14.69 -40.42
N GLU A 106 30.35 13.59 -39.91
CA GLU A 106 31.76 13.24 -40.13
C GLU A 106 32.07 13.04 -41.62
N VAL A 107 31.24 12.28 -42.34
CA VAL A 107 31.39 12.07 -43.79
C VAL A 107 31.32 13.38 -44.56
N LYS A 108 30.42 14.30 -44.17
CA LYS A 108 30.32 15.63 -44.80
C LYS A 108 31.61 16.43 -44.61
N ASN A 109 32.11 16.51 -43.38
CA ASN A 109 33.35 17.23 -43.07
C ASN A 109 34.55 16.68 -43.86
N LEU A 110 34.65 15.36 -44.02
CA LEU A 110 35.70 14.72 -44.82
C LEU A 110 35.60 15.05 -46.31
N LYS A 111 34.38 15.11 -46.87
CA LYS A 111 34.17 15.47 -48.28
C LYS A 111 34.50 16.93 -48.55
N ASP A 112 34.06 17.84 -47.69
CA ASP A 112 34.29 19.29 -47.85
C ASP A 112 35.78 19.64 -47.71
N GLY A 113 36.54 18.88 -46.90
CA GLY A 113 37.99 19.04 -46.74
C GLY A 113 38.87 18.50 -47.88
N THR A 114 38.30 17.73 -48.82
CA THR A 114 39.05 17.11 -49.94
C THR A 114 38.97 17.93 -51.24
N THR A 115 38.15 18.98 -51.29
CA THR A 115 37.94 19.84 -52.48
C THR A 115 38.84 21.07 -52.57
N ALA A 116 40.01 21.08 -51.93
CA ALA A 116 41.00 22.18 -52.00
C ALA A 116 42.27 21.76 -52.74
#